data_AF-A0A218QAP3-F1
#
_entry.id   AF-A0A218QAP3-F1
#
_cell.length_a   1.000
_cell.length_b   1.000
_cell.length_c   1.000
_cell.angle_alpha   90.00
_cell.angle_beta   90.00
_cell.angle_gamma   90.00
#
_symmetry.space_group_name_H-M   'P 1'
#
loop_
_entity.id
_entity.type
_entity.pdbx_description
1 polymer ?
#
loop_
_entity_poly.entity_id
_entity_poly.type
_entity_poly.pdbx_seq_one_letter_code
_entity_poly.pdbx_strand_id
1 'polypeptide(L)'
;MTATITRKTQKPTKEKPQSPYKRLHVIIPIEDMLWASQQKPSVNQLWQECWTADPYGSRWMSLSTALGYSSFICAKKILSESGLFIFKPDKSIQDGRETVGWMVRNLHGSRMKEFWEQIDSPNQQPDSKKQE
;
A
#
# COMPACT_ATOMS: atom_id res chain seq x y z
N MET A 1 31.63 35.36 -31.64
CA MET A 1 32.25 34.21 -30.94
C MET A 1 31.11 33.39 -30.36
N THR A 2 30.92 32.15 -30.83
CA THR A 2 29.73 31.33 -30.52
C THR A 2 30.14 30.18 -29.61
N ALA A 3 29.59 30.11 -28.39
CA ALA A 3 29.95 29.10 -27.40
C ALA A 3 29.13 27.81 -27.60
N THR A 4 29.80 26.70 -27.86
CA THR A 4 29.20 25.36 -27.96
C THR A 4 29.09 24.73 -26.57
N ILE A 5 27.88 24.49 -26.08
CA ILE A 5 27.62 23.78 -24.82
C ILE A 5 27.53 22.28 -25.11
N THR A 6 28.55 21.53 -24.73
CA THR A 6 28.57 20.06 -24.83
C THR A 6 27.73 19.44 -23.69
N ARG A 7 26.55 18.87 -24.01
CA ARG A 7 25.75 18.07 -23.07
C ARG A 7 26.48 16.76 -22.75
N LYS A 8 26.75 16.49 -21.46
CA LYS A 8 27.26 15.19 -20.99
C LYS A 8 26.14 14.15 -21.06
N THR A 9 26.32 13.14 -21.89
CA THR A 9 25.47 11.94 -21.98
C THR A 9 25.54 11.18 -20.66
N GLN A 10 24.41 11.04 -19.98
CA GLN A 10 24.31 10.20 -18.78
C GLN A 10 24.50 8.74 -19.19
N LYS A 11 25.52 8.07 -18.61
CA LYS A 11 25.74 6.63 -18.83
C LYS A 11 24.53 5.86 -18.27
N PRO A 12 24.01 4.85 -18.99
CA PRO A 12 22.97 3.99 -18.46
C PRO A 12 23.52 3.27 -17.22
N THR A 13 22.88 3.50 -16.07
CA THR A 13 23.10 2.72 -14.84
C THR A 13 22.73 1.28 -15.14
N LYS A 14 23.74 0.42 -15.32
CA LYS A 14 23.54 -1.03 -15.33
C LYS A 14 22.93 -1.43 -13.98
N GLU A 15 21.66 -1.82 -14.00
CA GLU A 15 21.00 -2.43 -12.85
C GLU A 15 21.82 -3.65 -12.44
N LYS A 16 22.31 -3.66 -11.19
CA LYS A 16 23.02 -4.83 -10.65
C LYS A 16 22.02 -6.00 -10.64
N PRO A 17 22.40 -7.19 -11.14
CA PRO A 17 21.54 -8.36 -11.05
C PRO A 17 21.18 -8.60 -9.58
N GLN A 18 19.89 -8.52 -9.25
CA GLN A 18 19.40 -8.84 -7.92
C GLN A 18 19.85 -10.26 -7.58
N SER A 19 20.49 -10.43 -6.42
CA SER A 19 20.85 -11.77 -5.95
C SER A 19 19.58 -12.62 -5.83
N PRO A 20 19.56 -13.87 -6.33
CA PRO A 20 18.37 -14.73 -6.33
C PRO A 20 17.83 -15.04 -4.92
N TYR A 21 18.58 -14.66 -3.87
CA TYR A 21 18.28 -14.90 -2.47
C TYR A 21 17.68 -13.71 -1.72
N LYS A 22 17.56 -12.51 -2.32
CA LYS A 22 16.83 -11.39 -1.70
C LYS A 22 15.37 -11.40 -2.15
N ARG A 23 14.58 -12.27 -1.52
CA ARG A 23 13.12 -12.29 -1.70
C ARG A 23 12.50 -11.13 -0.90
N LEU A 24 11.50 -10.48 -1.48
CA LEU A 24 10.64 -9.57 -0.73
C LEU A 24 9.98 -10.37 0.40
N HIS A 25 10.08 -9.89 1.63
CA HIS A 25 9.36 -10.47 2.76
C HIS A 25 8.43 -9.41 3.35
N VAL A 26 7.27 -9.86 3.79
CA VAL A 26 6.20 -9.03 4.33
C VAL A 26 5.72 -9.70 5.61
N ILE A 27 5.43 -8.90 6.63
CA ILE A 27 4.80 -9.36 7.87
C ILE A 27 3.32 -9.04 7.73
N ILE A 28 2.47 -10.06 7.80
CA ILE A 28 1.03 -9.96 7.65
C ILE A 28 0.40 -10.61 8.90
N PRO A 29 -0.50 -9.93 9.62
CA PRO A 29 -1.27 -10.55 10.69
C PRO A 29 -2.01 -11.81 10.20
N ILE A 30 -2.08 -12.84 11.03
CA ILE A 30 -2.76 -14.09 10.65
C ILE A 30 -4.25 -13.80 10.42
N GLU A 31 -4.84 -12.92 11.20
CA GLU A 31 -6.23 -12.48 11.11
C GLU A 31 -6.53 -11.86 9.74
N ASP A 32 -5.66 -10.98 9.25
CA ASP A 32 -5.79 -10.35 7.93
C ASP A 32 -5.71 -11.39 6.80
N MET A 33 -4.78 -12.35 6.93
CA MET A 33 -4.62 -13.42 5.94
C MET A 33 -5.85 -14.34 5.92
N LEU A 34 -6.34 -14.75 7.09
CA LEU A 34 -7.54 -15.57 7.22
C LEU A 34 -8.78 -14.83 6.72
N TRP A 35 -8.92 -13.54 7.04
CA TRP A 35 -10.00 -12.70 6.53
C TRP A 35 -9.97 -12.63 5.01
N ALA A 36 -8.79 -12.37 4.41
CA ALA A 36 -8.64 -12.27 2.96
C ALA A 36 -8.97 -13.59 2.25
N SER A 37 -8.64 -14.73 2.87
CA SER A 37 -8.92 -16.06 2.32
C SER A 37 -10.41 -16.37 2.17
N GLN A 38 -11.27 -15.70 2.95
CA GLN A 38 -12.72 -15.86 2.92
C GLN A 38 -13.41 -14.90 1.92
N GLN A 39 -12.67 -13.97 1.32
CA GLN A 39 -13.23 -12.98 0.40
C GLN A 39 -13.38 -13.51 -1.04
N LYS A 40 -14.16 -12.79 -1.84
CA LYS A 40 -14.29 -13.04 -3.28
C LYS A 40 -12.91 -12.91 -3.97
N PRO A 41 -12.67 -13.64 -5.08
CA PRO A 41 -11.38 -13.60 -5.78
C PRO A 41 -10.87 -12.20 -6.13
N SER A 42 -11.76 -11.29 -6.54
CA SER A 42 -11.38 -9.90 -6.86
C SER A 42 -10.89 -9.11 -5.63
N VAL A 43 -11.47 -9.37 -4.45
CA VAL A 43 -11.06 -8.73 -3.20
C VAL A 43 -9.72 -9.29 -2.75
N ASN A 44 -9.56 -10.61 -2.82
CA ASN A 44 -8.32 -11.28 -2.47
C ASN A 44 -7.17 -10.83 -3.40
N GLN A 45 -7.41 -10.77 -4.71
CA GLN A 45 -6.43 -10.24 -5.67
C GLN A 45 -6.02 -8.81 -5.32
N LEU A 46 -7.00 -7.92 -5.10
CA LEU A 46 -6.69 -6.53 -4.76
C LEU A 46 -5.94 -6.43 -3.42
N TRP A 47 -6.30 -7.25 -2.44
CA TRP A 47 -5.59 -7.33 -1.16
C TRP A 47 -4.12 -7.69 -1.34
N GLN A 48 -3.81 -8.69 -2.17
CA GLN A 48 -2.43 -9.08 -2.51
C GLN A 48 -1.67 -7.95 -3.22
N GLU A 49 -2.32 -7.30 -4.19
CA GLU A 49 -1.75 -6.16 -4.93
C GLU A 49 -1.43 -4.99 -3.97
N CYS A 50 -2.32 -4.71 -3.01
CA CYS A 50 -2.11 -3.67 -1.99
C CYS A 50 -0.95 -4.00 -1.03
N TRP A 51 -0.86 -5.24 -0.52
CA TRP A 51 0.27 -5.68 0.31
C TRP A 51 1.60 -5.67 -0.43
N THR A 52 1.59 -5.98 -1.72
CA THR A 52 2.78 -5.91 -2.57
C THR A 52 3.20 -4.46 -2.83
N ALA A 53 2.23 -3.56 -3.04
CA ALA A 53 2.49 -2.14 -3.27
C ALA A 53 3.01 -1.43 -2.02
N ASP A 54 2.42 -1.69 -0.85
CA ASP A 54 2.81 -1.08 0.43
C ASP A 54 2.90 -2.12 1.57
N PRO A 55 4.01 -2.88 1.66
CA PRO A 55 4.18 -3.87 2.72
C PRO A 55 4.41 -3.24 4.11
N TYR A 56 4.66 -1.93 4.18
CA TYR A 56 5.13 -1.25 5.39
C TYR A 56 4.12 -0.24 5.96
N GLY A 57 3.21 0.31 5.15
CA GLY A 57 2.12 1.20 5.58
C GLY A 57 2.46 2.68 5.72
N SER A 58 3.75 3.03 5.66
CA SER A 58 4.25 4.37 6.01
C SER A 58 4.11 5.43 4.92
N ARG A 59 3.72 5.05 3.70
CA ARG A 59 3.74 5.94 2.54
C ARG A 59 2.56 5.66 1.63
N TRP A 60 2.23 6.64 0.79
CA TRP A 60 1.35 6.41 -0.33
C TRP A 60 2.13 5.75 -1.45
N MET A 61 1.64 4.61 -1.93
CA MET A 61 2.26 3.83 -2.99
C MET A 61 1.30 3.73 -4.18
N SER A 62 1.84 3.79 -5.40
CA SER A 62 1.06 3.59 -6.62
C SER A 62 0.52 2.17 -6.67
N LEU A 63 -0.78 2.03 -6.91
CA LEU A 63 -1.46 0.75 -7.03
C LEU A 63 -1.66 0.41 -8.51
N SER A 64 -1.08 -0.70 -8.94
CA SER A 64 -1.33 -1.30 -10.24
C SER A 64 -2.20 -2.54 -10.05
N THR A 65 -3.35 -2.58 -10.71
CA THR A 65 -4.30 -3.69 -10.64
C THR A 65 -4.64 -4.21 -12.02
N ALA A 66 -4.78 -5.52 -12.15
CA ALA A 66 -5.31 -6.15 -13.37
C ALA A 66 -6.84 -6.27 -13.36
N LEU A 67 -7.50 -5.80 -12.30
CA LEU A 67 -8.95 -5.88 -12.17
C LEU A 67 -9.67 -4.92 -13.13
N GLY A 68 -10.79 -5.39 -13.70
CA GLY A 68 -11.74 -4.52 -14.38
C GLY A 68 -12.32 -3.47 -13.44
N TYR A 69 -12.71 -2.31 -13.97
CA TYR A 69 -13.12 -1.15 -13.19
C TYR A 69 -14.21 -1.45 -12.14
N SER A 70 -15.29 -2.14 -12.53
CA SER A 70 -16.38 -2.48 -11.60
C SER A 70 -15.93 -3.39 -10.45
N SER A 71 -15.15 -4.42 -10.76
CA SER A 71 -14.57 -5.34 -9.78
C SER A 71 -13.61 -4.62 -8.84
N PHE A 72 -12.76 -3.74 -9.39
CA PHE A 72 -11.86 -2.90 -8.61
C PHE A 72 -12.64 -1.99 -7.64
N ILE A 73 -13.66 -1.26 -8.11
CA ILE A 73 -14.44 -0.36 -7.25
C ILE A 73 -15.13 -1.13 -6.11
N CYS A 74 -15.70 -2.30 -6.40
CA CYS A 74 -16.33 -3.16 -5.39
C CYS A 74 -15.30 -3.67 -4.37
N ALA A 75 -14.16 -4.20 -4.83
CA ALA A 75 -13.11 -4.71 -3.96
C ALA A 75 -12.47 -3.60 -3.11
N LYS A 76 -12.18 -2.44 -3.71
CA LYS A 76 -11.66 -1.26 -3.04
C LYS A 76 -12.57 -0.81 -1.91
N LYS A 77 -13.90 -0.81 -2.14
CA LYS A 77 -14.88 -0.45 -1.12
C LYS A 77 -14.79 -1.39 0.09
N ILE A 78 -14.80 -2.70 -0.15
CA ILE A 78 -14.70 -3.71 0.92
C ILE A 78 -13.39 -3.56 1.70
N LEU A 79 -12.26 -3.38 1.00
CA LEU A 79 -10.95 -3.19 1.64
C LEU A 79 -10.88 -1.90 2.48
N SER A 80 -11.48 -0.80 2.00
CA SER A 80 -11.58 0.43 2.80
C SER A 80 -12.48 0.28 4.02
N GLU A 81 -13.62 -0.38 3.87
CA GLU A 81 -14.58 -0.60 4.96
C GLU A 81 -14.03 -1.55 6.03
N SER A 82 -13.19 -2.52 5.63
CA SER A 82 -12.49 -3.40 6.56
C SER A 82 -11.40 -2.72 7.40
N GLY A 83 -11.05 -1.46 7.09
CA GLY A 83 -9.99 -0.74 7.78
C GLY A 83 -8.57 -1.17 7.42
N LEU A 84 -8.39 -2.09 6.45
CA LEU A 84 -7.08 -2.59 6.05
C LEU A 84 -6.28 -1.56 5.22
N PHE A 85 -6.96 -0.83 4.34
CA PHE A 85 -6.32 0.04 3.36
C PHE A 85 -7.07 1.35 3.13
N ILE A 86 -6.32 2.43 2.92
CA ILE A 86 -6.87 3.70 2.42
C ILE A 86 -6.44 3.88 0.97
N PHE A 87 -7.37 4.37 0.14
CA PHE A 87 -7.12 4.65 -1.27
C PHE A 87 -7.38 6.12 -1.58
N LYS A 88 -6.57 6.68 -2.48
CA LYS A 88 -6.83 7.99 -3.06
C LYS A 88 -6.57 7.98 -4.57
N PRO A 89 -7.33 8.74 -5.37
CA PRO A 89 -7.03 8.88 -6.78
C PRO A 89 -5.72 9.65 -6.97
N ASP A 90 -4.94 9.27 -7.97
CA ASP A 90 -3.77 10.01 -8.46
C ASP A 90 -4.04 10.47 -9.88
N LYS A 91 -4.18 11.78 -10.07
CA LYS A 91 -4.45 12.36 -11.38
C LYS A 91 -3.12 12.72 -12.00
N SER A 92 -2.81 12.11 -13.14
CA SER A 92 -1.62 12.45 -13.91
C SER A 92 -2.01 12.88 -15.32
N ILE A 93 -1.38 13.94 -15.82
CA ILE A 93 -1.56 14.40 -17.19
C ILE A 93 -0.40 13.83 -18.00
N GLN A 94 -0.69 12.87 -18.88
CA GLN A 94 0.27 12.31 -19.83
C GLN A 94 -0.24 12.62 -21.24
N ASP A 95 0.59 13.26 -22.06
CA ASP A 95 0.29 13.61 -23.45
C ASP A 95 -1.05 14.35 -23.64
N GLY A 96 -1.39 15.26 -22.72
CA GLY A 96 -2.62 16.05 -22.76
C GLY A 96 -3.89 15.26 -22.42
N ARG A 97 -3.78 14.00 -22.01
CA ARG A 97 -4.89 13.18 -21.50
C ARG A 97 -4.76 13.02 -19.98
N GLU A 98 -5.86 13.25 -19.27
CA GLU A 98 -5.93 12.98 -17.83
C GLU A 98 -6.10 11.47 -17.62
N THR A 99 -5.12 10.85 -16.96
CA THR A 99 -5.19 9.46 -16.51
C THR A 99 -5.36 9.45 -15.00
N VAL A 100 -6.31 8.62 -14.52
CA VAL A 100 -6.56 8.45 -13.09
C VAL A 100 -5.94 7.14 -12.66
N GLY A 101 -4.79 7.23 -12.01
CA GLY A 101 -4.21 6.16 -11.22
C GLY A 101 -4.82 6.11 -9.82
N TRP A 102 -4.45 5.08 -9.05
CA TRP A 102 -4.81 4.97 -7.65
C TRP A 102 -3.56 4.84 -6.81
N MET A 103 -3.54 5.50 -5.66
CA MET A 103 -2.59 5.22 -4.60
C MET A 103 -3.26 4.45 -3.48
N VAL A 104 -2.49 3.59 -2.83
CA VAL A 104 -2.88 2.85 -1.64
C VAL A 104 -1.93 3.17 -0.49
N ARG A 105 -2.46 3.11 0.72
CA ARG A 105 -1.68 3.08 1.96
C ARG A 105 -2.20 1.93 2.81
N ASN A 106 -1.31 1.08 3.27
CA ASN A 106 -1.62 -0.05 4.14
C ASN A 106 -1.65 0.40 5.60
N LEU A 107 -2.74 0.12 6.31
CA LEU A 107 -2.88 0.51 7.71
C LEU A 107 -2.32 -0.54 8.67
N HIS A 108 -2.07 -1.76 8.18
CA HIS A 108 -1.58 -2.89 8.97
C HIS A 108 -0.12 -3.25 8.61
N GLY A 109 0.53 -2.46 7.76
CA GLY A 109 1.91 -2.67 7.34
C GLY A 109 2.89 -2.61 8.53
N SER A 110 4.06 -3.24 8.38
CA SER A 110 4.99 -3.47 9.51
C SER A 110 5.58 -2.21 10.18
N ARG A 111 5.34 -1.01 9.65
CA ARG A 111 5.79 0.27 10.24
C ARG A 111 4.64 1.06 10.88
N MET A 112 3.42 0.52 10.89
CA MET A 112 2.24 1.16 11.49
C MET A 112 2.22 0.92 12.99
N LYS A 113 2.92 1.78 13.72
CA LYS A 113 3.02 1.71 15.18
C LYS A 113 1.65 1.71 15.85
N GLU A 114 0.72 2.52 15.36
CA GLU A 114 -0.62 2.62 15.91
C GLU A 114 -1.35 1.27 15.83
N PHE A 115 -1.12 0.48 14.79
CA PHE A 115 -1.73 -0.84 14.66
C PHE A 115 -1.03 -1.88 15.53
N TRP A 116 0.30 -1.91 15.53
CA TRP A 116 1.08 -2.96 16.22
C TRP A 116 1.27 -2.72 17.72
N GLU A 117 1.40 -1.46 18.17
CA GLU A 117 1.64 -1.10 19.57
C GLU A 117 0.33 -0.98 20.39
N GLN A 118 -0.84 -0.78 19.74
CA GLN A 118 -2.13 -0.73 20.44
C GLN A 118 -2.57 -2.10 20.98
N ILE A 119 -2.10 -3.20 20.40
CA ILE A 119 -2.39 -4.57 20.85
C ILE A 119 -1.68 -4.87 22.18
N ASP A 120 -0.50 -4.27 22.40
CA ASP A 120 0.33 -4.48 23.57
C ASP A 120 -0.01 -3.54 24.74
N SER A 121 -1.02 -2.68 24.61
CA SER A 121 -1.50 -1.81 25.70
C SER A 121 -2.43 -2.63 26.61
N PRO A 122 -1.99 -3.08 27.80
CA PRO A 122 -2.89 -3.78 28.72
C PRO A 122 -4.00 -2.81 29.12
N ASN A 123 -5.25 -3.25 28.99
CA ASN A 123 -6.45 -2.75 29.68
C ASN A 123 -6.17 -1.56 30.60
N GLN A 124 -6.29 -0.33 30.09
CA GLN A 124 -6.69 0.77 30.96
C GLN A 124 -8.15 0.51 31.31
N GLN A 125 -8.35 -0.26 32.38
CA GLN A 125 -9.64 -0.33 33.05
C GLN A 125 -10.10 1.12 33.32
N PRO A 126 -11.36 1.47 33.03
CA PRO A 126 -11.94 2.69 33.56
C PRO A 126 -12.05 2.50 35.06
N ASP A 127 -11.11 3.07 35.80
CA ASP A 127 -11.12 3.04 37.25
C ASP A 127 -12.44 3.67 37.71
N SER A 128 -13.28 2.82 38.26
CA SER A 128 -14.65 3.13 38.60
C SER A 128 -14.66 4.03 39.82
N LYS A 129 -15.38 5.16 39.72
CA LYS A 129 -16.02 5.89 40.81
C LYS A 129 -15.18 6.10 42.09
N LYS A 130 -14.77 7.35 42.32
CA LYS A 130 -14.83 7.91 43.66
C LYS A 130 -15.66 9.18 43.65
N GLN A 131 -16.85 9.06 44.23
CA GLN A 131 -17.61 10.20 44.75
C GLN A 131 -16.81 10.82 45.88
N GLU A 132 -16.72 12.15 45.88
CA GLU A 132 -16.79 13.01 47.07
C GLU A 132 -17.64 14.23 46.73
#